data_AF-A0A2N0LMJ5-F1
#
_entry.id   AF-A0A2N0LMJ5-F1
#
_cell.length_a   1.000
_cell.length_b   1.000
_cell.length_c   1.000
_cell.angle_alpha   90.00
_cell.angle_beta   90.00
_cell.angle_gamma   90.00
#
_symmetry.space_group_name_H-M   'P 1'
#
loop_
_entity.id
_entity.type
_entity.pdbx_description
1 polymer ?
#
loop_
_entity_poly.entity_id
_entity_poly.type
_entity_poly.pdbx_seq_one_letter_code
_entity_poly.pdbx_strand_id
1 'polypeptide(L)' 'MTTISNAEEAINAADHFMRKYYSYMRPLSAKQDEQTWLVVFDVGVVKIQRVEVRIESETGSILEFNDLSQS' A
#
# COMPACT_ATOMS: atom_id res chain seq x y z
N MET A 1 -19.98 0.81 1.45
CA MET A 1 -18.74 1.60 1.53
C MET A 1 -17.89 0.93 2.58
N THR A 2 -16.72 0.42 2.19
CA THR A 2 -15.84 -0.33 3.09
C THR A 2 -14.81 0.64 3.62
N THR A 3 -15.02 1.12 4.84
CA THR A 3 -14.05 1.92 5.57
C THR A 3 -12.84 1.07 5.89
N ILE A 4 -11.62 1.58 5.70
CA ILE A 4 -10.38 0.93 6.13
C ILE A 4 -10.16 1.30 7.60
N SER A 5 -10.46 0.35 8.49
CA SER A 5 -10.47 0.53 9.93
C SER A 5 -9.21 0.01 10.63
N ASN A 6 -8.40 -0.79 9.94
CA ASN A 6 -7.21 -1.41 10.50
C ASN A 6 -6.13 -1.68 9.43
N ALA A 7 -4.93 -2.03 9.91
CA ALA A 7 -3.76 -2.25 9.07
C ALA A 7 -3.93 -3.43 8.09
N GLU A 8 -4.64 -4.49 8.50
CA GLU A 8 -4.88 -5.66 7.64
C GLU A 8 -5.78 -5.32 6.46
N GLU A 9 -6.85 -4.55 6.71
CA GLU A 9 -7.72 -4.03 5.64
C GLU A 9 -6.97 -3.12 4.68
N ALA A 10 -6.10 -2.24 5.20
CA ALA A 10 -5.27 -1.37 4.38
C ALA A 10 -4.32 -2.18 3.48
N ILE A 11 -3.67 -3.20 4.05
CA ILE A 11 -2.78 -4.10 3.31
C ILE A 11 -3.56 -4.84 2.23
N ASN A 12 -4.74 -5.38 2.55
CA ASN A 12 -5.56 -6.11 1.59
C ASN A 12 -6.04 -5.23 0.43
N ALA A 13 -6.45 -3.99 0.71
CA ALA A 13 -6.84 -3.03 -0.32
C ALA A 13 -5.66 -2.67 -1.23
N ALA A 14 -4.50 -2.38 -0.65
CA ALA A 14 -3.31 -2.05 -1.42
C ALA A 14 -2.77 -3.25 -2.21
N ASP A 15 -2.76 -4.45 -1.63
CA ASP A 15 -2.36 -5.70 -2.30
C ASP A 15 -3.26 -5.96 -3.52
N HIS A 16 -4.57 -5.84 -3.36
CA HIS A 16 -5.52 -6.01 -4.47
C HIS A 16 -5.24 -5.05 -5.63
N PHE A 17 -5.00 -3.77 -5.33
CA PHE A 17 -4.62 -2.76 -6.32
C PHE A 17 -3.28 -3.07 -7.00
N MET A 18 -2.27 -3.43 -6.22
CA MET A 18 -0.88 -3.56 -6.67
C MET A 18 -0.61 -4.83 -7.49
N ARG A 19 -1.43 -5.88 -7.36
CA ARG A 19 -1.35 -7.12 -8.17
C ARG A 19 -1.38 -6.89 -9.68
N LYS A 20 -1.91 -5.75 -10.14
CA LYS A 20 -1.89 -5.36 -11.55
C LYS A 20 -0.48 -5.04 -12.07
N TYR A 21 0.42 -4.60 -11.19
CA TYR A 21 1.73 -4.07 -11.54
C TYR A 21 2.88 -4.99 -11.14
N TYR A 22 2.72 -5.75 -10.05
CA TYR A 22 3.79 -6.56 -9.48
C TYR A 22 3.35 -8.01 -9.26
N SER A 23 4.20 -8.94 -9.67
CA SER A 23 4.02 -10.39 -9.46
C SER A 23 4.53 -10.87 -8.10
N TYR A 24 5.45 -10.13 -7.49
CA TYR A 24 5.95 -10.34 -6.14
C TYR A 24 5.72 -9.09 -5.31
N MET A 25 5.12 -9.26 -4.14
CA MET A 25 4.89 -8.19 -3.19
C MET A 25 4.93 -8.75 -1.77
N ARG A 26 5.64 -8.06 -0.89
CA ARG A 26 5.68 -8.36 0.54
C ARG A 26 5.34 -7.10 1.34
N PRO A 27 4.24 -7.09 2.12
CA PRO A 27 3.95 -5.97 3.01
C PRO A 27 5.09 -5.77 4.00
N LEU A 28 5.58 -4.54 4.14
CA LEU A 28 6.60 -4.15 5.11
C LEU A 28 6.00 -3.39 6.28
N SER A 29 5.06 -2.48 6.01
CA SER A 29 4.39 -1.69 7.04
C SER A 29 3.04 -1.18 6.55
N ALA A 30 2.11 -1.00 7.48
CA ALA A 30 0.89 -0.24 7.27
C ALA A 30 0.70 0.67 8.49
N LYS A 31 0.58 1.97 8.25
CA LYS A 31 0.36 2.96 9.31
C LYS A 31 -0.75 3.90 8.88
N GLN A 32 -1.57 4.31 9.83
CA GLN A 32 -2.55 5.35 9.62
C GLN A 32 -1.90 6.71 9.90
N ASP A 33 -2.09 7.64 8.96
CA ASP A 33 -1.72 9.04 9.04
C ASP A 33 -2.98 9.87 8.79
N GLU A 34 -3.59 10.36 9.87
CA GLU A 34 -4.89 11.04 9.86
C GLU A 34 -5.99 10.20 9.16
N GLN A 35 -6.48 10.66 8.01
CA GLN A 35 -7.51 10.01 7.19
C GLN A 35 -6.92 9.17 6.05
N THR A 36 -5.62 8.91 6.08
CA THR A 36 -4.92 8.14 5.04
C THR A 36 -4.18 6.94 5.64
N TRP A 37 -4.27 5.79 5.02
CA TRP A 37 -3.39 4.66 5.26
C TRP A 37 -2.18 4.71 4.33
N LEU A 38 -0.99 4.56 4.90
CA LEU A 38 0.28 4.47 4.19
C LEU A 38 0.76 3.03 4.28
N VAL A 39 0.69 2.31 3.17
CA VAL A 39 1.09 0.89 3.08
C VAL A 39 2.34 0.78 2.23
N VAL A 40 3.39 0.20 2.78
CA VAL A 40 4.67 0.01 2.09
C VAL A 40 4.84 -1.46 1.77
N PHE A 41 5.16 -1.76 0.51
CA PHE A 41 5.53 -3.09 0.03
C PHE A 41 6.99 -3.13 -0.41
N ASP A 42 7.63 -4.28 -0.22
CA ASP A 42 8.78 -4.67 -1.02
C ASP A 42 8.28 -5.43 -2.25
N VAL A 43 8.56 -4.89 -3.44
CA VAL A 43 8.18 -5.47 -4.74
C VAL A 43 9.38 -6.06 -5.48
N GLY A 44 10.55 -6.05 -4.83
CA GLY A 44 11.80 -6.50 -5.40
C GLY A 44 11.98 -8.00 -5.40
N VAL A 45 12.21 -8.60 -6.57
CA VAL A 45 12.51 -10.05 -6.67
C VAL A 45 13.98 -10.35 -6.35
N VAL A 46 14.89 -9.46 -6.74
CA VAL A 46 16.35 -9.65 -6.61
C VAL A 46 16.99 -8.67 -5.64
N LYS A 47 16.50 -7.42 -5.61
CA LYS A 47 16.95 -6.34 -4.73
C LYS A 47 15.74 -5.63 -4.17
N ILE A 48 15.84 -5.10 -2.96
CA ILE A 48 14.76 -4.36 -2.30
C ILE A 48 14.29 -3.22 -3.22
N GLN A 49 12.99 -3.18 -3.48
CA GLN A 49 12.31 -2.09 -4.19
C GLN A 49 11.06 -1.76 -3.40
N ARG A 50 10.99 -0.55 -2.85
CA ARG A 50 9.90 -0.18 -1.95
C ARG A 50 8.88 0.66 -2.70
N VAL A 51 7.61 0.30 -2.58
CA VAL A 51 6.50 1.12 -3.09
C VAL A 51 5.59 1.45 -1.93
N GLU A 52 5.21 2.72 -1.81
CA GLU A 52 4.17 3.18 -0.89
C GLU A 52 2.85 3.35 -1.65
N VAL A 53 1.76 2.91 -1.06
CA VAL A 53 0.39 3.12 -1.51
C VAL A 53 -0.33 3.93 -0.45
N ARG A 54 -0.97 5.03 -0.87
CA ARG A 54 -1.80 5.87 -0.02
C ARG A 54 -3.28 5.58 -0.27
N ILE A 55 -4.01 5.31 0.79
CA ILE A 55 -5.42 4.91 0.73
C ILE A 55 -6.24 5.82 1.63
N GLU A 56 -7.33 6.39 1.12
CA GLU A 56 -8.27 7.15 1.95
C GLU A 56 -9.05 6.22 2.89
N SER A 57 -9.03 6.48 4.19
CA SER A 57 -9.61 5.59 5.21
C SER A 57 -11.13 5.46 5.11
N GLU A 58 -11.84 6.52 4.72
CA GLU A 58 -13.31 6.52 4.71
C GLU A 58 -13.90 5.73 3.53
N THR A 59 -13.25 5.80 2.37
CA THR A 59 -13.78 5.19 1.14
C THR A 59 -13.00 3.97 0.67
N GLY A 60 -11.77 3.79 1.15
CA GLY A 60 -10.83 2.80 0.61
C GLY A 60 -10.25 3.18 -0.75
N SER A 61 -10.42 4.43 -1.19
CA SER A 61 -9.90 4.89 -2.49
C SER A 61 -8.39 4.99 -2.48
N ILE A 62 -7.75 4.52 -3.54
CA ILE A 62 -6.31 4.71 -3.77
C ILE A 62 -6.09 6.17 -4.18
N LEU A 63 -5.33 6.91 -3.37
CA LEU A 63 -4.99 8.31 -3.62
C LEU A 63 -3.76 8.41 -4.52
N GLU A 64 -2.71 7.67 -4.18
CA GLU A 64 -1.46 7.61 -4.95
C GLU A 64 -0.69 6.33 -4.66
N PHE A 65 0.25 6.00 -5.54
CA PHE A 65 1.29 5.01 -5.27
C PHE A 65 2.62 5.46 -5.88
N ASN A 66 3.70 5.37 -5.11
CA ASN A 66 5.00 5.93 -5.48
C ASN A 66 6.14 4.96 -5.14
N ASP A 67 7.12 4.85 -6.04
CA ASP A 67 8.37 4.13 -5.77
C ASP A 67 9.27 4.96 -4.84
N LEU A 68 9.63 4.39 -3.70
CA LEU A 68 10.47 5.01 -2.68
C LEU A 68 11.97 4.85 -2.96
N SER A 69 12.37 4.12 -4.01
CA SER A 69 13.78 3.87 -4.36
C SER A 69 14.51 5.08 -4.95
N GLN A 70 13.83 6.21 -5.15
CA GLN A 70 14.38 7.47 -5.68
C GLN A 70 14.51 8.59 -4.63
N SER A 71 14.33 8.29 -3.34
CA SER A 71 14.39 9.27 -2.24
C SER A 71 15.70 9.23 -1.45
#